data_AF-A0A7V4ZXC3-F1
#
_entry.id   AF-A0A7V4ZXC3-F1
#
_cell.length_a   1.000
_cell.length_b   1.000
_cell.length_c   1.000
_cell.angle_alpha   90.00
_cell.angle_beta   90.00
_cell.angle_gamma   90.00
#
_symmetry.space_group_name_H-M   'P 1'
#
loop_
_entity.id
_entity.type
_entity.pdbx_description
1 polymer ?
#
loop_
_entity_poly.entity_id
_entity_poly.type
_entity_poly.pdbx_seq_one_letter_code
_entity_poly.pdbx_strand_id
1 'polypeptide(L)'
;MKTYLIIAGMALVTFSIRYLMFAVAHRFTFPDWFEELLSFVPPAVLAAMILPSVLIPRGTEVVFGLGSPHLIGAGVSFLVGLKTRNLLAVIITGMTVFWLWIWLWPLLENLW
;
A
#
# COMPACT_ATOMS: atom_id res chain seq x y z
N MET A 1 9.27 -0.54 33.58
CA MET A 1 10.42 0.39 33.38
C MET A 1 11.14 0.21 32.04
N LYS A 2 11.37 -1.02 31.53
CA LYS A 2 12.09 -1.24 30.26
C LYS A 2 11.38 -0.66 29.00
N THR A 3 10.05 -0.70 28.94
CA THR A 3 9.28 -0.21 27.78
C THR A 3 9.46 1.30 27.55
N TYR A 4 9.49 2.11 28.61
CA TYR A 4 9.73 3.55 28.50
C TYR A 4 11.11 3.87 27.93
N LEU A 5 12.12 3.05 28.27
CA LEU A 5 13.49 3.21 27.79
C LEU A 5 13.61 2.83 26.30
N ILE A 6 12.84 1.85 25.84
CA ILE A 6 12.74 1.48 24.41
C ILE A 6 12.01 2.56 23.61
N ILE A 7 10.89 3.08 24.13
CA ILE A 7 10.14 4.17 23.47
C ILE A 7 11.02 5.42 23.36
N ALA A 8 11.69 5.80 24.44
CA ALA A 8 12.61 6.94 24.44
C ALA A 8 13.80 6.71 23.50
N GLY A 9 14.36 5.50 23.46
CA GLY A 9 15.44 5.13 22.55
C GLY A 9 15.02 5.17 21.07
N MET A 10 13.87 4.61 20.72
CA MET A 10 13.31 4.67 19.36
C MET A 10 13.01 6.11 18.95
N ALA A 11 12.43 6.90 19.84
CA ALA A 11 12.17 8.31 19.60
C ALA A 11 13.48 9.07 19.33
N LEU A 12 14.50 8.88 20.18
CA LEU A 12 15.79 9.55 20.05
C LEU A 12 16.50 9.18 18.74
N VAL A 13 16.60 7.89 18.41
CA VAL A 13 17.23 7.43 17.16
C VAL A 13 16.50 7.97 15.93
N THR A 14 15.16 7.90 15.92
CA THR A 14 14.34 8.40 14.79
C THR A 14 14.51 9.90 14.61
N PHE A 15 14.48 10.66 15.71
CA PHE A 15 14.62 12.12 15.68
C PHE A 15 16.03 12.52 15.26
N SER A 16 17.06 11.84 15.76
CA SER A 16 18.45 12.09 15.41
C SER A 16 18.70 11.89 13.92
N ILE A 17 18.25 10.78 13.32
CA ILE A 17 18.44 10.54 11.87
C ILE A 17 17.75 11.64 11.06
N ARG A 18 16.51 11.99 11.40
CA ARG A 18 15.75 13.03 10.69
C ARG A 18 16.40 14.41 10.81
N TYR A 19 16.81 14.80 12.01
CA TYR A 19 17.41 16.11 12.28
C TYR A 19 18.82 16.23 11.70
N LEU A 20 19.60 15.15 11.75
CA LEU A 20 20.92 15.09 11.13
C LEU A 20 20.82 15.23 9.61
N MET A 21 19.84 14.57 8.98
CA MET A 21 19.57 14.74 7.54
C MET A 21 19.18 16.17 7.22
N PHE A 22 18.30 16.82 7.99
CA PHE A 22 17.95 18.23 7.76
C PHE A 22 19.12 19.20 7.96
N ALA A 23 19.96 18.97 8.98
CA ALA A 23 21.14 19.80 9.24
C ALA A 23 22.21 19.67 8.13
N VAL A 24 22.38 18.47 7.57
CA VAL A 24 23.32 18.20 6.47
C VAL A 24 22.73 18.59 5.11
N ALA A 25 21.41 18.50 4.93
CA ALA A 25 20.71 18.85 3.69
C ALA A 25 20.91 20.31 3.27
N HIS A 26 21.15 21.23 4.20
CA HIS A 26 21.44 22.63 3.87
C HIS A 26 22.73 22.82 3.06
N ARG A 27 23.62 21.81 2.99
CA ARG A 27 24.85 21.83 2.19
C ARG A 27 24.84 20.95 0.94
N PHE A 28 23.84 20.08 0.77
CA PHE A 28 23.69 19.22 -0.40
C PHE A 28 22.50 19.69 -1.23
N THR A 29 22.74 20.55 -2.20
CA THR A 29 21.80 20.83 -3.28
C THR A 29 21.75 19.60 -4.17
N PHE A 30 20.73 18.75 -3.99
CA PHE A 30 20.45 17.70 -4.96
C PHE A 30 20.14 18.36 -6.31
N PRO A 31 20.67 17.88 -7.44
CA PRO A 31 20.30 18.38 -8.75
C PRO A 31 18.80 18.12 -8.99
N ASP A 32 18.10 19.09 -9.57
CA ASP A 32 16.62 19.11 -9.68
C ASP A 32 16.02 17.79 -10.21
N TRP A 33 16.70 17.14 -11.16
CA TRP A 33 16.26 15.87 -11.75
C TRP A 33 16.16 14.72 -10.72
N PHE A 34 17.05 14.72 -9.71
CA PHE A 34 17.13 13.66 -8.71
C PHE A 34 16.07 13.85 -7.62
N GLU A 35 15.81 15.10 -7.24
CA GLU A 35 14.72 15.43 -6.32
C GLU A 35 13.36 15.09 -6.92
N GLU A 36 13.17 15.41 -8.20
CA GLU A 36 11.97 15.03 -8.95
C GLU A 36 11.81 13.50 -9.00
N LEU A 37 12.87 12.74 -9.30
CA LEU A 37 12.85 11.27 -9.27
C LEU A 37 12.51 10.71 -7.88
N LEU A 38 13.12 11.24 -6.82
CA LEU A 38 12.87 10.80 -5.45
C LEU A 38 11.42 11.03 -5.02
N SER A 39 10.76 12.08 -5.53
CA SER A 39 9.34 12.33 -5.24
C SER A 39 8.41 11.23 -5.78
N PHE A 40 8.82 10.54 -6.86
CA PHE A 40 8.08 9.41 -7.44
C PHE A 40 8.41 8.05 -6.81
N VAL A 41 9.50 7.94 -6.05
CA VAL A 41 9.90 6.67 -5.42
C VAL A 41 8.85 6.16 -4.43
N PRO A 42 8.33 6.95 -3.46
CA PRO A 42 7.32 6.47 -2.51
C PRO A 42 6.06 5.88 -3.16
N PRO A 43 5.36 6.57 -4.09
CA PRO A 43 4.19 6.00 -4.74
C PRO A 43 4.54 4.79 -5.64
N ALA A 44 5.70 4.80 -6.30
CA ALA A 44 6.13 3.67 -7.14
C ALA A 44 6.41 2.40 -6.32
N VAL A 45 7.06 2.54 -5.16
CA VAL A 45 7.34 1.42 -4.25
C VAL A 45 6.04 0.86 -3.66
N LEU A 46 5.11 1.73 -3.25
CA LEU A 46 3.78 1.28 -2.80
C LEU A 46 3.04 0.51 -3.90
N ALA A 47 3.05 1.02 -5.13
CA ALA A 47 2.47 0.33 -6.27
C ALA A 47 3.15 -1.04 -6.50
N ALA A 48 4.49 -1.08 -6.52
CA ALA A 48 5.26 -2.31 -6.69
C ALA A 48 5.06 -3.33 -5.54
N MET A 49 4.68 -2.89 -4.35
CA MET A 49 4.34 -3.76 -3.21
C MET A 49 2.91 -4.30 -3.30
N ILE A 50 1.97 -3.49 -3.74
CA ILE A 50 0.54 -3.84 -3.83
C ILE A 50 0.23 -4.68 -5.08
N LEU A 51 0.88 -4.41 -6.21
CA LEU A 51 0.66 -5.14 -7.47
C LEU A 51 0.87 -6.66 -7.34
N PRO A 52 1.97 -7.17 -6.74
CA PRO A 52 2.18 -8.61 -6.60
C PRO A 52 1.26 -9.23 -5.55
N SER A 53 0.92 -8.52 -4.47
CA SER A 53 0.00 -9.04 -3.45
C SER A 53 -1.42 -9.24 -3.99
N VAL A 54 -1.79 -8.44 -5.00
CA VAL A 54 -3.02 -8.59 -5.77
C VAL A 54 -2.93 -9.70 -6.82
N LEU A 55 -1.87 -9.71 -7.63
CA LEU A 55 -1.77 -10.59 -8.81
C LEU A 55 -1.39 -12.03 -8.44
N ILE A 56 -0.60 -12.23 -7.38
CA ILE A 56 -0.07 -13.54 -7.01
C ILE A 56 -0.17 -13.75 -5.48
N PRO A 57 -1.38 -13.98 -4.93
CA PRO A 57 -1.56 -14.10 -3.47
C PRO A 57 -0.85 -15.33 -2.85
N ARG A 58 -0.51 -16.37 -3.65
CA ARG A 58 0.01 -17.66 -3.15
C ARG A 58 1.28 -18.18 -3.84
N GLY A 59 2.02 -17.31 -4.52
CA GLY A 59 3.42 -17.59 -4.91
C GLY A 59 3.69 -18.51 -6.11
N THR A 60 2.77 -19.37 -6.56
CA THR A 60 3.15 -20.39 -7.57
C THR A 60 2.17 -20.61 -8.74
N GLU A 61 0.95 -20.06 -8.70
CA GLU A 61 0.00 -20.21 -9.81
C GLU A 61 -0.65 -18.87 -10.15
N VAL A 62 -0.47 -18.45 -11.41
CA VAL A 62 -1.24 -17.36 -12.00
C VAL A 62 -2.62 -17.93 -12.32
N VAL A 63 -3.54 -17.87 -11.34
CA VAL A 63 -4.92 -18.31 -11.55
C VAL A 63 -5.62 -17.26 -12.41
N PHE A 64 -5.44 -17.34 -13.73
CA PHE A 64 -6.32 -16.72 -14.72
C PHE A 64 -7.65 -17.48 -14.73
N GLY A 65 -8.45 -17.29 -13.68
CA GLY A 65 -9.77 -17.87 -13.55
C GLY A 65 -10.72 -16.83 -12.98
N LEU A 66 -11.84 -16.59 -13.67
CA LEU A 66 -12.98 -15.75 -13.24
C LEU A 66 -13.61 -16.18 -11.90
N GLY A 67 -13.04 -17.17 -11.20
CA GLY A 67 -13.44 -17.63 -9.88
C GLY A 67 -12.56 -17.15 -8.71
N SER A 68 -11.57 -16.27 -8.91
CA SER A 68 -10.76 -15.76 -7.78
C SER A 68 -11.21 -14.35 -7.32
N PRO A 69 -11.77 -14.22 -6.10
CA PRO A 69 -12.19 -12.96 -5.47
C PRO A 69 -11.24 -11.76 -5.56
N HIS A 70 -9.94 -12.04 -5.60
CA HIS A 70 -8.90 -11.04 -5.40
C HIS A 70 -8.65 -10.21 -6.66
N LEU A 71 -8.78 -10.82 -7.85
CA LEU A 71 -8.60 -10.13 -9.14
C LEU A 71 -9.71 -9.11 -9.41
N ILE A 72 -10.96 -9.49 -9.10
CA ILE A 72 -12.12 -8.61 -9.26
C ILE A 72 -12.07 -7.49 -8.21
N GLY A 73 -11.75 -7.82 -6.95
CA GLY A 73 -11.60 -6.82 -5.89
C GLY A 73 -10.53 -5.77 -6.19
N ALA A 74 -9.39 -6.18 -6.73
CA ALA A 74 -8.33 -5.25 -7.09
C ALA A 74 -8.60 -4.48 -8.38
N GLY A 75 -9.19 -5.11 -9.41
CA GLY A 75 -9.58 -4.43 -10.63
C GLY A 75 -10.62 -3.33 -10.40
N VAL A 76 -11.63 -3.63 -9.56
CA VAL A 76 -12.65 -2.65 -9.16
C VAL A 76 -12.04 -1.53 -8.30
N SER A 77 -11.18 -1.88 -7.33
CA SER A 77 -10.49 -0.87 -6.50
C SER A 77 -9.56 0.04 -7.33
N PHE A 78 -8.89 -0.52 -8.34
CA PHE A 78 -8.05 0.24 -9.27
C PHE A 78 -8.87 1.20 -10.14
N LEU A 79 -9.99 0.72 -10.69
CA LEU A 79 -10.91 1.55 -11.49
C LEU A 79 -11.53 2.69 -10.68
N VAL A 80 -11.94 2.42 -9.43
CA VAL A 80 -12.49 3.46 -8.54
C VAL A 80 -11.40 4.43 -8.07
N GLY A 81 -10.19 3.91 -7.83
CA GLY A 81 -8.98 4.69 -7.55
C GLY A 81 -8.66 5.71 -8.63
N LEU A 82 -8.71 5.29 -9.90
CA LEU A 82 -8.46 6.16 -11.04
C LEU A 82 -9.50 7.27 -11.17
N LYS A 83 -10.77 6.96 -10.87
CA LYS A 83 -11.88 7.88 -11.09
C LYS A 83 -12.05 8.91 -9.98
N THR A 84 -11.82 8.53 -8.72
CA THR A 84 -12.26 9.35 -7.60
C THR A 84 -11.17 10.30 -7.08
N ARG A 85 -9.87 10.01 -7.31
CA ARG A 85 -8.71 10.80 -6.81
C ARG A 85 -8.77 11.17 -5.31
N ASN A 86 -9.66 10.54 -4.53
CA ASN A 86 -9.92 10.82 -3.12
C ASN A 86 -9.67 9.55 -2.31
N LEU A 87 -8.62 9.56 -1.50
CA LEU A 87 -8.16 8.41 -0.72
C LEU A 87 -9.28 7.78 0.12
N LEU A 88 -10.13 8.61 0.74
CA LEU A 88 -11.23 8.12 1.58
C LEU A 88 -12.24 7.32 0.77
N ALA A 89 -12.59 7.82 -0.42
CA ALA A 89 -13.55 7.15 -1.29
C ALA A 89 -12.98 5.82 -1.82
N VAL A 90 -11.68 5.75 -2.11
CA VAL A 90 -11.00 4.51 -2.53
C VAL A 90 -11.00 3.47 -1.41
N ILE A 91 -10.71 3.89 -0.17
CA ILE A 91 -10.72 2.99 0.99
C ILE A 91 -12.13 2.44 1.23
N ILE A 92 -13.14 3.31 1.26
CA ILE A 92 -14.53 2.90 1.52
C ILE A 92 -15.01 1.95 0.43
N THR A 93 -14.87 2.33 -0.84
CA THR A 93 -15.34 1.51 -1.97
C THR A 93 -14.59 0.18 -2.07
N GLY A 94 -13.27 0.18 -1.87
CA GLY A 94 -12.47 -1.05 -1.82
C GLY A 94 -12.90 -1.98 -0.69
N MET A 95 -13.14 -1.45 0.51
CA MET A 95 -13.65 -2.24 1.64
C MET A 95 -15.06 -2.77 1.37
N THR A 96 -15.97 -1.98 0.82
CA THR A 96 -17.34 -2.41 0.52
C THR A 96 -17.37 -3.52 -0.52
N VAL A 97 -16.59 -3.41 -1.60
CA VAL A 97 -16.51 -4.42 -2.65
C VAL A 97 -15.86 -5.70 -2.13
N PHE A 98 -14.78 -5.60 -1.36
CA PHE A 98 -14.14 -6.75 -0.74
C PHE A 98 -15.09 -7.47 0.22
N TRP A 99 -15.80 -6.70 1.05
CA TRP A 99 -16.80 -7.24 1.98
C TRP A 99 -17.97 -7.90 1.27
N LEU A 100 -18.53 -7.28 0.24
CA LEU A 100 -19.63 -7.88 -0.53
C LEU A 100 -19.18 -9.18 -1.18
N TRP A 101 -17.97 -9.22 -1.74
CA TRP A 101 -17.46 -10.39 -2.41
C TRP A 101 -17.16 -11.54 -1.44
N ILE A 102 -16.53 -11.26 -0.29
CA ILE A 102 -16.23 -12.29 0.71
C ILE A 102 -17.49 -12.84 1.39
N TRP A 103 -18.59 -12.06 1.41
CA TRP A 103 -19.87 -12.48 1.95
C TRP A 103 -20.72 -13.26 0.94
N LEU A 104 -20.61 -12.95 -0.37
CA LEU A 104 -21.30 -13.67 -1.44
C LEU A 104 -20.68 -15.02 -1.78
N TRP A 105 -19.34 -15.13 -1.69
CA TRP A 105 -18.61 -16.36 -1.97
C TRP A 105 -19.11 -17.59 -1.17
N PRO A 106 -19.28 -17.54 0.16
CA PRO A 106 -19.75 -18.68 0.95
C PRO A 106 -21.23 -19.02 0.72
N LEU A 107 -22.04 -18.10 0.18
CA LEU A 107 -23.45 -18.38 -0.11
C LEU A 107 -23.62 -19.26 -1.35
N LEU A 108 -22.66 -19.20 -2.29
CA LEU A 108 -22.63 -20.00 -3.52
C LEU A 108 -22.05 -21.41 -3.29
N GLU A 109 -21.11 -21.57 -2.36
CA GLU A 109 -20.59 -22.90 -1.96
C GLU A 109 -21.62 -23.74 -1.18
N ASN A 110 -22.60 -23.11 -0.52
CA ASN A 110 -23.61 -23.80 0.29
C ASN A 110 -24.82 -24.32 -0.52
N LEU A 111 -24.80 -24.11 -1.85
CA LEU A 111 -25.87 -24.50 -2.80
C LEU A 111 -25.44 -25.63 -3.76
N TRP A 112 -24.25 -26.20 -3.59
CA TRP A 112 -23.74 -27.42 -4.24
C TRP A 112 -23.30 -28.43 -3.18
#